data_AF-A0A0Q8Q9B2-F1
#
_entry.id   AF-A0A0Q8Q9B2-F1
#
_cell.length_a   1.000
_cell.length_b   1.000
_cell.length_c   1.000
_cell.angle_alpha   90.00
_cell.angle_beta   90.00
_cell.angle_gamma   90.00
#
_symmetry.space_group_name_H-M   'P 1'
#
loop_
_entity.id
_entity.type
_entity.pdbx_description
1 polymer ?
#
loop_
_entity_poly.entity_id
_entity_poly.type
_entity_poly.pdbx_seq_one_letter_code
_entity_poly.pdbx_strand_id
1 'polypeptide(L)'
;MTSLKRPLAGAGAAVLLALSLTACGGGAPADASVEDFCEAYQGDVNNEALGKAFADEDWDEVTDLIKEQIAELEEVGTPKDISDDAREGFEIQVDKSGDLSADDVEKAFNSDESNPFEADLSSEDKEKVEAFDKYQSETCADQGDNGSDSDDDSEPEVPTDLPSDVPTDLSTDIPTEIPTDIPSLSPEDLERLESELAELSESAAAE
;
A
#
# COMPACT_ATOMS: atom_id res chain seq x y z
N MET A 1 -16.80 -73.05 -8.13
CA MET A 1 -16.89 -71.64 -8.55
C MET A 1 -15.89 -70.85 -7.73
N THR A 2 -15.11 -70.04 -8.42
CA THR A 2 -13.78 -69.53 -8.07
C THR A 2 -13.77 -68.49 -6.95
N SER A 3 -12.97 -68.73 -5.90
CA SER A 3 -12.57 -67.72 -4.91
C SER A 3 -11.56 -66.74 -5.53
N LEU A 4 -11.93 -65.47 -5.66
CA LEU A 4 -11.01 -64.39 -6.00
C LEU A 4 -10.40 -63.82 -4.71
N LYS A 5 -9.11 -64.06 -4.51
CA LYS A 5 -8.25 -63.30 -3.59
C LYS A 5 -7.88 -61.98 -4.27
N ARG A 6 -8.02 -60.86 -3.56
CA ARG A 6 -7.31 -59.61 -3.86
C ARG A 6 -6.61 -59.14 -2.58
N PRO A 7 -5.27 -58.99 -2.57
CA PRO A 7 -4.57 -58.25 -1.55
C PRO A 7 -4.55 -56.77 -1.97
N LEU A 8 -4.95 -55.88 -1.07
CA LEU A 8 -4.66 -54.45 -1.16
C LEU A 8 -3.98 -54.06 0.14
N ALA A 9 -2.64 -54.03 0.06
CA ALA A 9 -1.82 -53.32 1.01
C ALA A 9 -2.03 -51.83 0.76
N GLY A 10 -2.69 -51.15 1.70
CA GLY A 10 -2.72 -49.70 1.77
C GLY A 10 -1.90 -49.27 2.97
N ALA A 11 -0.63 -48.92 2.73
CA ALA A 11 0.16 -48.13 3.67
C ALA A 11 -0.33 -46.68 3.55
N GLY A 12 -1.09 -46.22 4.53
CA GLY A 12 -1.46 -44.81 4.68
C GLY A 12 -0.84 -44.31 5.98
N ALA A 13 0.22 -43.52 5.86
CA ALA A 13 0.87 -42.87 6.98
C ALA A 13 -0.12 -41.91 7.66
N ALA A 14 -0.52 -42.22 8.89
CA ALA A 14 -1.15 -41.25 9.77
C ALA A 14 -0.05 -40.35 10.35
N VAL A 15 0.31 -39.30 9.61
CA VAL A 15 1.07 -38.18 10.16
C VAL A 15 0.08 -37.40 11.02
N LEU A 16 0.04 -37.72 12.32
CA LEU A 16 -0.60 -36.88 13.33
C LEU A 16 0.27 -35.63 13.49
N LEU A 17 -0.01 -34.60 12.70
CA LEU A 17 0.48 -33.25 12.98
C LEU A 17 -0.14 -32.81 14.32
N ALA A 18 0.66 -32.97 15.37
CA ALA A 18 0.43 -32.32 16.65
C ALA A 18 0.65 -30.81 16.47
N LEU A 19 -0.38 -30.11 16.01
CA LEU A 19 -0.51 -28.66 16.17
C LEU A 19 -1.01 -28.42 17.59
N SER A 20 -0.08 -28.09 18.47
CA SER A 20 -0.32 -27.58 19.81
C SER A 20 -1.16 -26.31 19.73
N LEU A 21 -2.47 -26.49 19.94
CA LEU A 21 -3.45 -25.43 20.22
C LEU A 21 -3.10 -24.77 21.56
N THR A 22 -2.24 -23.75 21.53
CA THR A 22 -2.08 -22.80 22.64
C THR A 22 -2.47 -21.42 22.19
N ALA A 23 -3.76 -21.23 21.91
CA ALA A 23 -4.58 -20.08 22.30
C ALA A 23 -5.88 -20.14 21.51
N CYS A 24 -6.99 -20.10 22.23
CA CYS A 24 -8.34 -20.05 21.69
C CYS A 24 -8.77 -18.59 21.69
N GLY A 25 -9.05 -18.03 20.51
CA GLY A 25 -9.63 -16.69 20.30
C GLY A 25 -9.39 -16.32 18.84
N GLY A 26 -10.45 -16.24 18.03
CA GLY A 26 -10.33 -16.05 16.58
C GLY A 26 -9.81 -14.67 16.23
N GLY A 27 -8.49 -14.54 16.13
CA GLY A 27 -7.85 -13.51 15.33
C GLY A 27 -7.53 -14.09 13.95
N ALA A 28 -7.02 -13.25 13.05
CA ALA A 28 -6.73 -13.64 11.68
C ALA A 28 -5.76 -14.83 11.59
N PRO A 29 -5.69 -15.57 10.48
CA PRO A 29 -4.64 -16.56 10.27
C PRO A 29 -3.24 -15.94 10.37
N ALA A 30 -2.24 -16.69 10.82
CA ALA A 30 -0.84 -16.24 10.91
C ALA A 30 0.07 -17.09 10.01
N ASP A 31 -0.51 -17.58 8.92
CA ASP A 31 0.13 -18.51 8.00
C ASP A 31 -0.12 -18.21 6.52
N ALA A 32 -0.58 -16.99 6.21
CA ALA A 32 -0.75 -16.53 4.84
C ALA A 32 0.57 -16.59 4.06
N SER A 33 0.48 -16.73 2.73
CA SER A 33 1.63 -16.44 1.88
C SER A 33 1.79 -14.93 1.75
N VAL A 34 3.02 -14.46 1.51
CA VAL A 34 3.29 -13.04 1.23
C VAL A 34 2.49 -12.57 0.00
N GLU A 35 2.30 -13.43 -0.99
CA GLU A 35 1.52 -13.12 -2.20
C GLU A 35 0.04 -12.90 -1.87
N ASP A 36 -0.60 -13.83 -1.17
CA ASP A 36 -2.02 -13.71 -0.78
C ASP A 36 -2.23 -12.49 0.13
N PHE A 37 -1.31 -12.24 1.07
CA PHE A 37 -1.37 -11.07 1.95
C PHE A 37 -1.27 -9.76 1.18
N CYS A 38 -0.31 -9.63 0.27
CA CYS A 38 -0.15 -8.42 -0.53
C CYS A 38 -1.27 -8.23 -1.55
N GLU A 39 -1.87 -9.31 -2.07
CA GLU A 39 -3.06 -9.24 -2.91
C GLU A 39 -4.25 -8.68 -2.12
N ALA A 40 -4.53 -9.19 -0.92
CA ALA A 40 -5.58 -8.65 -0.04
C ALA A 40 -5.30 -7.19 0.37
N TYR A 41 -4.04 -6.84 0.64
CA TYR A 41 -3.66 -5.47 1.01
C TYR A 41 -3.78 -4.47 -0.14
N GLN A 42 -3.43 -4.86 -1.37
CA GLN A 42 -3.40 -3.98 -2.53
C GLN A 42 -4.66 -4.04 -3.40
N GLY A 43 -5.48 -5.08 -3.22
CA GLY A 43 -6.56 -5.48 -4.11
C GLY A 43 -7.60 -4.38 -4.37
N ASP A 44 -7.88 -3.54 -3.38
CA ASP A 44 -8.96 -2.55 -3.46
C ASP A 44 -8.55 -1.08 -3.29
N VAL A 45 -7.36 -0.78 -2.76
CA VAL A 45 -6.87 0.62 -2.69
C VAL A 45 -6.61 1.25 -4.07
N ASN A 46 -6.44 0.41 -5.10
CA ASN A 46 -6.30 0.83 -6.50
C ASN A 46 -7.59 0.68 -7.32
N ASN A 47 -8.70 0.36 -6.68
CA ASN A 47 -9.97 0.17 -7.36
C ASN A 47 -10.55 1.52 -7.81
N GLU A 48 -10.97 1.60 -9.07
CA GLU A 48 -11.66 2.77 -9.65
C GLU A 48 -12.87 3.18 -8.78
N ALA A 49 -13.52 2.22 -8.13
CA ALA A 49 -14.64 2.45 -7.22
C ALA A 49 -14.24 3.32 -6.01
N LEU A 50 -13.11 3.01 -5.36
CA LEU A 50 -12.63 3.77 -4.20
C LEU A 50 -12.26 5.19 -4.60
N GLY A 51 -11.48 5.34 -5.69
CA GLY A 51 -11.10 6.66 -6.20
C GLY A 51 -12.31 7.51 -6.61
N LYS A 52 -13.34 6.88 -7.17
CA LYS A 52 -14.60 7.55 -7.49
C LYS A 52 -15.39 7.94 -6.24
N ALA A 53 -15.51 7.06 -5.26
CA ALA A 53 -16.19 7.36 -3.99
C ALA A 53 -15.55 8.56 -3.29
N PHE A 54 -14.21 8.64 -3.27
CA PHE A 54 -13.50 9.83 -2.79
C PHE A 54 -13.82 11.09 -3.60
N ALA A 55 -13.80 11.01 -4.93
CA ALA A 55 -14.09 12.16 -5.79
C ALA A 55 -15.54 12.67 -5.66
N ASP A 56 -16.47 11.76 -5.38
CA ASP A 56 -17.89 12.07 -5.15
C ASP A 56 -18.16 12.46 -3.67
N GLU A 57 -17.13 12.51 -2.82
CA GLU A 57 -17.23 12.75 -1.36
C GLU A 57 -18.21 11.78 -0.66
N ASP A 58 -18.32 10.56 -1.18
CA ASP A 58 -19.19 9.50 -0.67
C ASP A 58 -18.48 8.71 0.44
N TRP A 59 -18.40 9.33 1.63
CA TRP A 59 -17.67 8.77 2.77
C TRP A 59 -18.27 7.45 3.29
N ASP A 60 -19.57 7.20 3.06
CA ASP A 60 -20.21 5.93 3.37
C ASP A 60 -19.64 4.82 2.48
N GLU A 61 -19.61 5.03 1.17
CA GLU A 61 -19.04 4.07 0.20
C GLU A 61 -17.54 3.86 0.44
N VAL A 62 -16.78 4.93 0.72
CA VAL A 62 -15.36 4.83 1.09
C VAL A 62 -15.18 3.95 2.34
N THR A 63 -16.01 4.14 3.37
CA THR A 63 -15.94 3.35 4.60
C THR A 63 -16.27 1.89 4.36
N ASP A 64 -17.28 1.60 3.54
CA ASP A 64 -17.68 0.23 3.21
C ASP A 64 -16.57 -0.50 2.43
N LEU A 65 -15.94 0.17 1.46
CA LEU A 65 -14.81 -0.39 0.69
C LEU A 65 -13.58 -0.67 1.57
N ILE A 66 -13.24 0.24 2.50
CA ILE A 66 -12.16 0.03 3.47
C ILE A 66 -12.46 -1.19 4.36
N LYS A 67 -13.71 -1.33 4.83
CA LYS A 67 -14.11 -2.46 5.67
C LYS A 67 -14.09 -3.78 4.92
N GLU A 68 -14.48 -3.78 3.65
CA GLU A 68 -14.41 -4.98 2.79
C GLU A 68 -12.96 -5.45 2.63
N GLN A 69 -12.05 -4.52 2.31
CA GLN A 69 -10.62 -4.81 2.24
C GLN A 69 -10.08 -5.38 3.54
N ILE A 70 -10.46 -4.79 4.68
CA ILE A 70 -9.95 -5.22 5.98
C ILE A 70 -10.54 -6.57 6.41
N ALA A 71 -11.78 -6.86 6.03
CA ALA A 71 -12.36 -8.18 6.23
C ALA A 71 -11.63 -9.25 5.38
N GLU A 72 -11.22 -8.91 4.15
CA GLU A 72 -10.40 -9.80 3.33
C GLU A 72 -9.01 -10.02 3.94
N LEU A 73 -8.36 -8.95 4.42
CA LEU A 73 -7.10 -9.03 5.15
C LEU A 73 -7.21 -9.84 6.45
N GLU A 74 -8.32 -9.73 7.18
CA GLU A 74 -8.61 -10.56 8.36
C GLU A 74 -8.80 -12.03 7.99
N GLU A 75 -9.45 -12.32 6.85
CA GLU A 75 -9.66 -13.69 6.36
C GLU A 75 -8.35 -14.33 5.88
N VAL A 76 -7.53 -13.61 5.11
CA VAL A 76 -6.23 -14.07 4.62
C VAL A 76 -5.24 -14.18 5.78
N GLY A 77 -5.21 -13.16 6.63
CA GLY A 77 -4.29 -13.01 7.74
C GLY A 77 -2.88 -12.63 7.32
N THR A 78 -1.93 -12.71 8.26
CA THR A 78 -0.56 -12.25 8.01
C THR A 78 0.39 -13.40 7.65
N PRO A 79 1.51 -13.10 6.98
CA PRO A 79 2.58 -14.08 6.79
C PRO A 79 3.24 -14.50 8.11
N LYS A 80 4.02 -15.58 8.05
CA LYS A 80 4.71 -16.16 9.23
C LYS A 80 5.96 -15.39 9.64
N ASP A 81 6.51 -14.60 8.72
CA ASP A 81 7.75 -13.86 8.85
C ASP A 81 7.55 -12.45 9.42
N ILE A 82 6.30 -12.02 9.60
CA ILE A 82 5.96 -10.78 10.30
C ILE A 82 6.50 -10.80 11.73
N SER A 83 6.96 -9.65 12.24
CA SER A 83 7.38 -9.52 13.63
C SER A 83 6.16 -9.57 14.58
N ASP A 84 6.39 -9.95 15.84
CA ASP A 84 5.32 -9.96 16.86
C ASP A 84 4.66 -8.57 17.00
N ASP A 85 5.46 -7.50 16.99
CA ASP A 85 4.94 -6.12 17.08
C ASP A 85 4.10 -5.74 15.85
N ALA A 86 4.55 -6.08 14.63
CA ALA A 86 3.79 -5.82 13.41
C ALA A 86 2.53 -6.69 13.34
N ARG A 87 2.56 -7.91 13.89
CA ARG A 87 1.36 -8.75 14.01
C ARG A 87 0.33 -8.14 14.96
N GLU A 88 0.77 -7.65 16.11
CA GLU A 88 -0.12 -6.95 17.03
C GLU A 88 -0.65 -5.65 16.40
N GLY A 89 0.17 -4.94 15.63
CA GLY A 89 -0.24 -3.76 14.86
C GLY A 89 -1.35 -4.06 13.85
N PHE A 90 -1.24 -5.18 13.13
CA PHE A 90 -2.29 -5.67 12.23
C PHE A 90 -3.61 -5.90 12.97
N GLU A 91 -3.59 -6.63 14.10
CA GLU A 91 -4.81 -6.91 14.86
C GLU A 91 -5.45 -5.62 15.40
N ILE A 92 -4.63 -4.65 15.82
CA ILE A 92 -5.11 -3.33 16.24
C ILE A 92 -5.78 -2.61 15.06
N GLN A 93 -5.17 -2.63 13.88
CA GLN A 93 -5.72 -1.96 12.69
C GLN A 93 -7.03 -2.62 12.26
N VAL A 94 -7.12 -3.95 12.24
CA VAL A 94 -8.37 -4.68 11.92
C VAL A 94 -9.49 -4.33 12.90
N ASP A 95 -9.22 -4.38 14.21
CA ASP A 95 -10.20 -4.06 15.27
C ASP A 95 -10.71 -2.62 15.13
N LYS A 96 -9.79 -1.66 14.97
CA LYS A 96 -10.14 -0.24 14.83
C LYS A 96 -10.93 0.06 13.56
N SER A 97 -10.61 -0.61 12.49
CA SER A 97 -11.26 -0.37 11.20
C SER A 97 -12.68 -0.92 11.16
N GLY A 98 -12.95 -2.02 11.87
CA GLY A 98 -14.31 -2.51 12.07
C GLY A 98 -15.23 -1.49 12.76
N ASP A 99 -14.66 -0.70 13.67
CA ASP A 99 -15.37 0.35 14.42
C ASP A 99 -15.46 1.71 13.71
N LEU A 100 -14.77 1.89 12.56
CA LEU A 100 -14.80 3.16 11.85
C LEU A 100 -16.19 3.54 11.34
N SER A 101 -16.50 4.83 11.41
CA SER A 101 -17.68 5.44 10.79
C SER A 101 -17.29 6.37 9.64
N ALA A 102 -18.25 6.64 8.74
CA ALA A 102 -18.08 7.62 7.67
C ALA A 102 -17.69 9.00 8.21
N ASP A 103 -18.22 9.41 9.36
CA ASP A 103 -17.84 10.66 10.05
C ASP A 103 -16.37 10.67 10.49
N ASP A 104 -15.80 9.52 10.83
CA ASP A 104 -14.40 9.41 11.26
C ASP A 104 -13.45 9.42 10.06
N VAL A 105 -13.85 8.76 8.96
CA VAL A 105 -13.14 8.81 7.68
C VAL A 105 -13.20 10.24 7.11
N GLU A 106 -14.36 10.89 7.10
CA GLU A 106 -14.49 12.28 6.64
C GLU A 106 -13.56 13.22 7.43
N LYS A 107 -13.54 13.11 8.76
CA LYS A 107 -12.67 13.95 9.60
C LYS A 107 -11.20 13.69 9.32
N ALA A 108 -10.81 12.44 9.14
CA ALA A 108 -9.44 12.06 8.84
C ALA A 108 -8.91 12.68 7.54
N PHE A 109 -9.75 12.71 6.50
CA PHE A 109 -9.37 13.28 5.22
C PHE A 109 -9.43 14.81 5.20
N ASN A 110 -10.37 15.40 5.95
CA ASN A 110 -10.58 16.85 5.93
C ASN A 110 -9.84 17.62 7.04
N SER A 111 -9.25 16.93 8.01
CA SER A 111 -8.51 17.55 9.11
C SER A 111 -7.03 17.20 9.00
N ASP A 112 -6.13 18.17 9.16
CA ASP A 112 -4.67 17.95 9.28
C ASP A 112 -4.28 17.17 10.56
N GLU A 113 -5.24 16.67 11.35
CA GLU A 113 -4.96 15.91 12.57
C GLU A 113 -4.98 14.41 12.30
N SER A 114 -3.89 13.78 12.73
CA SER A 114 -3.65 12.37 13.03
C SER A 114 -4.61 11.33 12.43
N ASN A 115 -4.02 10.40 11.69
CA ASN A 115 -4.63 9.16 11.20
C ASN A 115 -5.73 8.63 12.16
N PRO A 116 -6.98 8.47 11.72
CA PRO A 116 -8.10 8.02 12.56
C PRO A 116 -7.82 6.64 13.15
N PHE A 117 -7.00 5.83 12.49
CA PHE A 117 -6.54 4.54 12.96
C PHE A 117 -5.63 4.65 14.20
N GLU A 118 -5.06 5.83 14.47
CA GLU A 118 -4.08 6.07 15.54
C GLU A 118 -4.52 7.10 16.59
N ALA A 119 -5.57 7.89 16.32
CA ALA A 119 -5.97 9.02 17.18
C ALA A 119 -6.23 8.59 18.65
N ASP A 120 -6.84 7.42 18.85
CA ASP A 120 -7.19 6.87 20.16
C ASP A 120 -6.22 5.80 20.69
N LEU A 121 -5.10 5.56 19.99
CA LEU A 121 -4.12 4.54 20.39
C LEU A 121 -3.15 5.03 21.46
N SER A 122 -2.71 4.11 22.31
CA SER A 122 -1.59 4.36 23.22
C SER A 122 -0.28 4.51 22.44
N SER A 123 0.76 5.11 23.03
CA SER A 123 2.06 5.22 22.35
C SER A 123 2.65 3.85 21.97
N GLU A 124 2.47 2.82 22.80
CA GLU A 124 2.88 1.45 22.49
C GLU A 124 2.09 0.86 21.31
N ASP A 125 0.79 1.14 21.24
CA ASP A 125 -0.05 0.63 20.14
C ASP A 125 0.28 1.32 18.81
N LYS A 126 0.65 2.61 18.85
CA LYS A 126 1.13 3.35 17.67
C LYS A 126 2.41 2.75 17.11
N GLU A 127 3.39 2.45 17.96
CA GLU A 127 4.64 1.82 17.53
C GLU A 127 4.40 0.47 16.85
N LYS A 128 3.38 -0.29 17.29
CA LYS A 128 2.98 -1.56 16.66
C LYS A 128 2.31 -1.36 15.30
N VAL A 129 1.41 -0.39 15.20
CA VAL A 129 0.77 -0.01 13.92
C VAL A 129 1.84 0.48 12.93
N GLU A 130 2.77 1.34 13.36
CA GLU A 130 3.91 1.77 12.55
C GLU A 130 4.79 0.59 12.11
N ALA A 131 5.03 -0.38 13.00
CA ALA A 131 5.76 -1.60 12.65
C ALA A 131 5.02 -2.43 11.58
N PHE A 132 3.68 -2.46 11.65
CA PHE A 132 2.85 -3.12 10.64
C PHE A 132 2.87 -2.39 9.30
N ASP A 133 2.69 -1.08 9.28
CA ASP A 133 2.76 -0.24 8.08
C ASP A 133 4.14 -0.36 7.39
N LYS A 134 5.21 -0.38 8.19
CA LYS A 134 6.56 -0.64 7.69
C LYS A 134 6.69 -2.04 7.08
N TYR A 135 6.19 -3.07 7.76
CA TYR A 135 6.23 -4.43 7.24
C TYR A 135 5.49 -4.54 5.90
N GLN A 136 4.29 -3.96 5.80
CA GLN A 136 3.49 -3.95 4.58
C GLN A 136 4.22 -3.25 3.42
N SER A 137 4.73 -2.05 3.66
CA SER A 137 5.45 -1.29 2.64
C SER A 137 6.69 -2.03 2.13
N GLU A 138 7.52 -2.59 3.01
CA GLU A 138 8.71 -3.34 2.60
C GLU A 138 8.33 -4.66 1.89
N THR A 139 7.43 -5.44 2.50
CA THR A 139 7.05 -6.78 2.01
C THR A 139 6.31 -6.74 0.68
N CYS A 140 5.42 -5.76 0.52
CA CYS A 140 4.55 -5.66 -0.64
C CYS A 140 5.12 -4.78 -1.76
N ALA A 141 6.13 -3.93 -1.49
CA ALA A 141 6.88 -3.23 -2.54
C ALA A 141 7.73 -4.21 -3.38
N ASP A 142 8.32 -5.23 -2.76
CA ASP A 142 9.12 -6.25 -3.46
C ASP A 142 8.30 -7.08 -4.48
N GLN A 143 6.99 -7.20 -4.26
CA GLN A 143 6.06 -7.90 -5.16
C GLN A 143 5.57 -7.02 -6.33
N GLY A 144 5.88 -5.72 -6.31
CA GLY A 144 5.58 -4.76 -7.36
C GLY A 144 6.47 -4.89 -8.61
N ASP A 145 7.58 -5.64 -8.55
CA ASP A 145 8.40 -5.97 -9.72
C ASP A 145 7.84 -7.19 -10.48
N ASN A 146 6.61 -7.07 -10.94
CA ASN A 146 6.17 -7.74 -12.16
C ASN A 146 5.72 -6.69 -13.17
N GLY A 147 6.66 -5.81 -13.53
CA GLY A 147 6.66 -5.13 -14.82
C GLY A 147 6.14 -3.70 -14.85
N SER A 148 6.70 -2.80 -14.03
CA SER A 148 6.74 -1.40 -14.43
C SER A 148 8.03 -0.75 -13.95
N ASP A 149 8.95 -0.57 -14.90
CA ASP A 149 10.08 0.36 -14.80
C ASP A 149 9.57 1.70 -14.25
N SER A 150 9.85 1.97 -12.99
CA SER A 150 9.78 3.30 -12.40
C SER A 150 10.98 3.39 -11.48
N ASP A 151 12.06 3.92 -12.05
CA ASP A 151 13.18 4.50 -11.34
C ASP A 151 12.62 5.56 -10.37
N ASP A 152 12.26 5.15 -9.15
CA ASP A 152 12.05 6.06 -8.04
C ASP A 152 13.17 5.86 -7.02
N ASP A 153 13.96 6.92 -6.92
CA ASP A 153 15.14 7.16 -6.11
C ASP A 153 14.78 7.10 -4.62
N SER A 154 14.63 5.88 -4.08
CA SER A 154 14.62 5.65 -2.63
C SER A 154 15.92 4.97 -2.23
N GLU A 155 16.83 5.77 -1.67
CA GLU A 155 18.14 5.37 -1.20
C GLU A 155 18.06 4.18 -0.21
N PRO A 156 18.70 3.04 -0.48
CA PRO A 156 18.88 2.03 0.55
C PRO A 156 19.92 2.54 1.57
N GLU A 157 19.56 2.52 2.86
CA GLU A 157 20.46 2.73 3.98
C GLU A 157 21.65 1.77 3.89
N VAL A 158 22.74 2.23 3.27
CA VAL A 158 23.98 1.46 3.14
C VAL A 158 24.67 1.35 4.51
N PRO A 159 25.11 0.14 4.92
CA PRO A 159 25.89 -0.02 6.13
C PRO A 159 27.22 0.71 5.96
N THR A 160 27.64 1.41 7.01
CA THR A 160 28.91 2.12 7.09
C THR A 160 30.09 1.17 6.94
N ASP A 161 30.64 1.05 5.73
CA ASP A 161 31.99 0.53 5.52
C ASP A 161 32.69 1.30 4.39
N LEU A 162 33.43 2.33 4.81
CA LEU A 162 34.45 3.00 4.01
C LEU A 162 35.49 1.99 3.51
N PRO A 163 35.86 2.08 2.24
CA PRO A 163 37.27 2.29 1.94
C PRO A 163 37.44 3.55 1.09
N SER A 164 38.21 4.51 1.63
CA SER A 164 38.78 5.61 0.88
C SER A 164 39.65 5.09 -0.26
N ASP A 165 39.19 5.19 -1.50
CA ASP A 165 40.08 5.26 -2.66
C ASP A 165 39.42 6.05 -3.79
N VAL A 166 39.75 7.33 -3.78
CA VAL A 166 39.50 8.31 -4.85
C VAL A 166 40.39 7.97 -6.04
N PRO A 167 39.87 8.09 -7.28
CA PRO A 167 40.67 8.67 -8.33
C PRO A 167 39.96 9.90 -8.88
N THR A 168 40.51 11.06 -8.52
CA THR A 168 40.23 12.36 -9.12
C THR A 168 40.84 12.39 -10.52
N ASP A 169 40.11 12.00 -11.55
CA ASP A 169 40.38 12.44 -12.93
C ASP A 169 39.27 11.94 -13.86
N LEU A 170 38.39 12.84 -14.32
CA LEU A 170 38.10 13.02 -15.75
C LEU A 170 37.06 14.14 -15.99
N SER A 171 37.56 15.19 -16.64
CA SER A 171 36.86 16.05 -17.61
C SER A 171 35.73 16.97 -17.14
N THR A 172 36.16 18.11 -16.63
CA THR A 172 35.46 19.40 -16.72
C THR A 172 35.44 19.87 -18.19
N ASP A 173 34.39 19.58 -18.96
CA ASP A 173 34.11 20.29 -20.23
C ASP A 173 32.68 20.01 -20.72
N ILE A 174 31.68 20.49 -19.97
CA ILE A 174 30.33 20.69 -20.52
C ILE A 174 30.20 22.19 -20.82
N PRO A 175 30.04 22.60 -22.09
CA PRO A 175 29.84 23.99 -22.43
C PRO A 175 28.45 24.42 -21.97
N THR A 176 28.41 25.36 -21.03
CA THR A 176 27.21 26.04 -20.55
C THR A 176 26.71 27.03 -21.61
N GLU A 177 26.18 26.55 -22.73
CA GLU A 177 25.50 27.40 -23.72
C GLU A 177 24.07 26.89 -23.90
N ILE A 178 23.26 27.03 -22.85
CA ILE A 178 21.80 27.03 -23.00
C ILE A 178 21.45 28.46 -23.43
N PRO A 179 20.89 28.68 -24.63
CA PRO A 179 20.44 29.99 -25.03
C PRO A 179 19.25 30.38 -24.14
N THR A 180 19.46 31.39 -23.30
CA THR A 180 18.45 32.03 -22.46
C THR A 180 17.50 32.88 -23.32
N ASP A 181 16.73 32.25 -24.19
CA ASP A 181 15.58 32.88 -24.86
C ASP A 181 14.28 32.33 -24.26
N ILE A 182 14.17 32.42 -22.93
CA ILE A 182 12.85 32.45 -22.29
C ILE A 182 12.39 33.90 -22.41
N PRO A 183 11.40 34.23 -23.27
CA PRO A 183 10.82 35.55 -23.26
C PRO A 183 10.28 35.78 -21.84
N SER A 184 10.79 36.82 -21.18
CA SER A 184 10.22 37.30 -19.93
C SER A 184 8.83 37.85 -20.22
N LEU A 185 7.83 36.96 -20.29
CA LEU A 185 6.43 37.33 -20.42
C LEU A 185 6.05 38.11 -19.17
N SER A 186 5.65 39.36 -19.34
CA SER A 186 5.09 40.14 -18.24
C SER A 186 3.71 39.57 -17.88
N PRO A 187 3.23 39.76 -16.65
CA PRO A 187 1.89 39.32 -16.26
C PRO A 187 0.79 39.85 -17.19
N GLU A 188 1.01 40.98 -17.85
CA GLU A 188 0.09 41.58 -18.83
C GLU A 188 -0.02 40.78 -20.14
N ASP A 189 1.07 40.12 -20.58
CA ASP A 189 1.05 39.25 -21.74
C ASP A 189 0.34 37.92 -21.44
N LEU A 190 0.37 37.47 -20.18
CA LEU A 190 -0.34 36.28 -19.70
C LEU A 190 -1.86 36.50 -19.71
N GLU A 191 -2.33 37.64 -19.18
CA GLU A 191 -3.75 38.01 -19.21
C GLU A 191 -4.28 38.17 -20.64
N ARG A 192 -3.44 38.64 -21.58
CA ARG A 192 -3.84 38.74 -22.99
C ARG A 192 -4.05 37.36 -23.63
N LEU A 193 -3.20 36.39 -23.31
CA LEU A 193 -3.31 35.02 -23.83
C LEU A 193 -4.56 34.31 -23.29
N GLU A 194 -4.90 34.52 -22.02
CA GLU A 194 -6.14 33.99 -21.43
C GLU A 194 -7.39 34.58 -22.11
N SER A 195 -7.38 35.88 -22.40
CA SER A 195 -8.49 36.53 -23.11
C SER A 195 -8.66 36.01 -24.55
N GLU A 196 -7.57 35.74 -25.27
CA GLU A 196 -7.64 35.15 -26.62
C GLU A 196 -8.15 33.70 -26.61
N LEU A 197 -7.79 32.93 -25.58
CA LEU A 197 -8.29 31.56 -25.40
C LEU A 197 -9.80 31.52 -25.09
N ALA A 198 -10.27 32.48 -24.29
CA ALA A 198 -11.70 32.62 -23.98
C ALA A 198 -12.53 32.93 -25.23
N GLU A 199 -12.08 33.87 -26.09
CA GLU A 199 -12.76 34.18 -27.36
C GLU A 199 -12.77 32.98 -28.31
N LEU A 200 -11.69 32.20 -28.38
CA LEU A 200 -11.63 31.00 -29.21
C LEU A 200 -12.61 29.91 -28.73
N SER A 201 -12.75 29.74 -27.41
CA SER A 201 -13.70 28.77 -26.84
C SER A 201 -15.16 29.12 -27.14
N GLU A 202 -15.50 30.41 -27.15
CA GLU A 202 -16.86 30.89 -27.40
C GLU A 202 -17.23 30.76 -28.88
N SER A 203 -16.25 30.90 -29.78
CA SER A 203 -16.43 30.67 -31.22
C SER A 203 -16.69 29.20 -31.59
N ALA A 204 -16.17 28.24 -30.80
CA ALA A 204 -16.35 26.82 -31.01
C ALA A 204 -17.70 26.28 -30.49
N ALA A 205 -18.40 27.05 -29.65
CA ALA A 205 -19.72 26.69 -29.11
C ALA A 205 -20.90 27.17 -29.99
N ALA A 206 -20.63 27.86 -31.10
CA ALA A 206 -21.63 28.47 -31.97
C ALA A 206 -21.88 27.75 -33.31
N GLU A 207 -21.31 26.56 -33.54
CA GLU A 207 -21.69 25.66 -34.66
C GLU A 207 -22.41 24.39 -34.19
#